data_AF-A0A2G5P586-F1
#
_entry.id   AF-A0A2G5P586-F1
#
_cell.length_a   1.000
_cell.length_b   1.000
_cell.length_c   1.000
_cell.angle_alpha   90.00
_cell.angle_beta   90.00
_cell.angle_gamma   90.00
#
_symmetry.space_group_name_H-M   'P 1'
#
loop_
_entity.id
_entity.type
_entity.pdbx_description
1 polymer ?
#
loop_
_entity_poly.entity_id
_entity_poly.type
_entity_poly.pdbx_seq_one_letter_code
_entity_poly.pdbx_strand_id
1 'polypeptide(L)' 'MTGVAHADDILVVGFDGVEEYYNTEAECREDGPNVHLQINDTTYPYWYCRIGDDRGDTVHWYLWNSDVPN' A
#
# COMPACT_ATOMS: atom_id res chain seq x y z
N MET A 1 -2.33 -19.20 2.30
CA MET A 1 -1.41 -18.31 3.03
C MET A 1 -2.21 -17.08 3.33
N THR A 2 -2.53 -16.91 4.60
CA THR A 2 -3.07 -15.68 5.18
C THR A 2 -2.09 -14.57 4.89
N GLY A 3 -2.51 -13.58 4.09
CA GLY A 3 -1.76 -12.35 3.85
C GLY A 3 -1.41 -11.75 5.20
N VAL A 4 -0.12 -11.78 5.52
CA VAL A 4 0.39 -11.24 6.77
C VAL A 4 0.35 -9.72 6.62
N ALA A 5 -0.74 -9.10 7.06
CA ALA A 5 -0.68 -7.74 7.56
C ALA A 5 0.24 -7.80 8.78
N HIS A 6 1.50 -7.43 8.58
CA HIS A 6 2.36 -7.11 9.71
C HIS A 6 1.65 -5.98 10.44
N ALA A 7 1.51 -6.10 11.76
CA ALA A 7 0.59 -5.29 12.56
C ALA A 7 0.90 -3.78 12.59
N ASP A 8 1.88 -3.33 11.80
CA ASP A 8 2.49 -2.00 11.74
C ASP A 8 2.43 -1.40 10.31
N ASP A 9 2.10 -2.21 9.29
CA ASP A 9 1.99 -1.74 7.89
C ASP A 9 0.51 -1.76 7.46
N ILE A 10 -0.03 -0.58 7.11
CA ILE A 10 -1.39 -0.41 6.63
C ILE A 10 -1.41 -0.35 5.12
N LEU A 11 -2.21 -1.23 4.50
CA LEU A 11 -2.55 -1.14 3.08
C LEU A 11 -3.39 0.11 2.85
N VAL A 12 -2.96 0.95 1.91
CA VAL A 12 -3.71 2.13 1.52
C VAL A 12 -4.89 1.72 0.65
N VAL A 13 -6.08 2.16 1.06
CA VAL A 13 -7.33 1.98 0.33
C VAL A 13 -7.82 3.34 -0.17
N GLY A 14 -8.37 3.34 -1.38
CA GLY A 14 -8.99 4.50 -2.02
C GLY A 14 -10.14 5.08 -1.20
N PHE A 15 -10.64 6.24 -1.62
CA PHE A 15 -11.65 6.98 -0.85
C PHE A 15 -12.97 6.21 -0.65
N ASP A 16 -13.28 5.34 -1.59
CA ASP A 16 -14.39 4.40 -1.63
C ASP A 16 -14.18 3.13 -0.79
N GLY A 17 -13.03 3.00 -0.11
CA GLY A 17 -12.66 1.82 0.67
C GLY A 17 -12.22 0.64 -0.20
N VAL A 18 -11.91 0.88 -1.49
CA VAL A 18 -11.41 -0.13 -2.42
C VAL A 18 -9.89 -0.15 -2.37
N GLU A 19 -9.29 -1.34 -2.40
CA GLU A 19 -7.84 -1.49 -2.48
C GLU A 19 -7.34 -0.96 -3.84
N GLU A 20 -6.55 0.12 -3.80
CA GLU A 20 -5.91 0.67 -4.98
C GLU A 20 -4.70 -0.19 -5.35
N TYR A 21 -4.63 -0.60 -6.60
CA TYR A 21 -3.54 -1.41 -7.12
C TYR A 21 -2.94 -0.77 -8.37
N TYR A 22 -1.64 -0.96 -8.55
CA TYR A 22 -0.88 -0.47 -9.68
C TYR A 22 -0.33 -1.64 -10.50
N ASN A 23 -0.22 -1.45 -11.81
CA ASN A 23 0.35 -2.48 -12.69
C ASN A 23 1.88 -2.52 -12.59
N THR A 24 2.51 -1.40 -12.24
CA THR A 24 3.96 -1.26 -12.14
C THR A 24 4.41 -0.61 -10.84
N GLU A 25 5.64 -0.91 -10.41
CA GLU A 25 6.27 -0.25 -9.26
C GLU A 25 6.40 1.25 -9.47
N ALA A 26 6.68 1.68 -10.71
CA ALA A 26 6.90 3.08 -11.04
C ALA A 26 5.63 3.91 -10.81
N GLU A 27 4.47 3.41 -11.25
CA GLU A 27 3.17 4.07 -11.01
C GLU A 27 2.89 4.16 -9.51
N CYS A 28 3.10 3.06 -8.77
CA CYS A 28 2.91 3.06 -7.32
C CYS A 28 3.81 4.08 -6.60
N ARG A 29 5.07 4.22 -7.01
CA ARG A 29 6.00 5.18 -6.39
C ARG A 29 5.74 6.63 -6.80
N GLU A 30 5.16 6.85 -7.97
CA GLU A 30 4.73 8.17 -8.42
C GLU A 30 3.52 8.65 -7.62
N ASP A 31 2.58 7.74 -7.32
CA ASP A 31 1.37 8.08 -6.60
C ASP A 31 1.51 8.02 -5.07
N GLY A 32 2.42 7.20 -4.54
CA GLY A 32 2.70 7.10 -3.11
C GLY A 32 2.85 8.41 -2.31
N PRO A 33 3.60 9.43 -2.78
CA PRO A 33 3.67 10.70 -2.09
C PRO A 33 2.39 11.55 -2.17
N ASN A 34 1.46 11.22 -3.08
CA ASN A 34 0.17 11.89 -3.23
C ASN A 34 -0.96 11.19 -2.47
N VAL A 35 -0.83 9.88 -2.21
CA VAL A 35 -1.85 9.11 -1.51
C VAL A 35 -1.63 9.16 -0.01
N HIS A 36 -2.57 9.79 0.68
CA HIS A 36 -2.60 9.88 2.14
C HIS A 36 -3.63 8.91 2.72
N LEU A 37 -3.32 8.31 3.86
CA LEU A 37 -4.29 7.52 4.61
C LEU A 37 -5.38 8.47 5.14
N GLN A 38 -6.66 8.12 4.97
CA GLN A 38 -7.73 8.91 5.57
C GLN A 38 -7.71 8.87 7.11
N ILE A 39 -7.16 7.80 7.68
CA ILE A 39 -7.15 7.54 9.12
C ILE A 39 -5.70 7.34 9.54
N ASN A 40 -5.27 8.05 10.58
CA ASN A 40 -3.94 7.91 11.18
C ASN A 40 -2.75 8.20 10.23
N ASP A 41 -2.93 9.00 9.18
CA ASP A 41 -1.85 9.41 8.24
C ASP A 41 -0.57 9.88 8.95
N THR A 42 -0.72 10.71 9.98
CA THR A 42 0.39 11.21 10.80
C THR A 42 1.10 10.13 11.61
N THR A 43 0.47 8.97 11.80
CA THR A 43 1.04 7.82 12.52
C THR A 43 1.90 6.97 11.59
N TYR A 44 1.58 6.94 10.30
CA TYR A 44 2.29 6.13 9.30
C TYR A 44 2.93 7.05 8.23
N PRO A 45 3.98 7.82 8.58
CA PRO A 45 4.61 8.79 7.69
C PRO A 45 5.50 8.13 6.62
N TYR A 46 5.85 6.85 6.80
CA TYR A 46 6.63 6.11 5.81
C TYR A 46 5.68 5.37 4.88
N TRP A 47 6.07 5.26 3.62
CA TRP A 47 5.30 4.53 2.62
C TRP A 47 6.25 3.74 1.73
N TYR A 48 5.78 2.60 1.25
CA TYR A 48 6.52 1.77 0.31
C TYR A 48 5.56 1.01 -0.60
N CYS A 49 6.04 0.72 -1.81
CA CYS A 49 5.34 -0.10 -2.78
C CYS A 49 5.77 -1.54 -2.63
N ARG A 50 4.78 -2.44 -2.58
CA ARG A 50 5.04 -3.88 -2.49
C ARG A 50 4.05 -4.64 -3.35
N ILE A 51 4.54 -5.70 -3.99
CA ILE A 51 3.70 -6.65 -4.70
C ILE A 51 2.82 -7.41 -3.70
N GLY A 52 1.50 -7.39 -3.94
CA GLY A 52 0.54 -8.14 -3.14
C GLY A 52 0.59 -9.63 -3.45
N ASP A 53 0.09 -10.46 -2.54
CA ASP A 53 -0.02 -11.91 -2.74
C ASP A 53 -1.23 -12.23 -3.66
N ASP A 54 -1.30 -11.56 -4.81
CA ASP A 54 -2.27 -11.89 -5.84
C ASP A 54 -1.93 -13.26 -6.40
N ARG A 55 -2.90 -14.18 -6.29
CA ARG A 55 -2.81 -15.52 -6.91
C ARG A 55 -3.17 -15.51 -8.39
N GLY A 56 -3.32 -14.34 -8.99
CA GLY A 56 -3.66 -14.15 -10.40
C GLY A 56 -2.43 -14.08 -11.30
N ASP A 57 -2.63 -14.23 -12.61
CA ASP A 57 -1.60 -14.11 -13.66
C ASP A 57 -0.99 -12.70 -13.76
N THR A 58 -1.52 -11.71 -13.03
CA THR A 58 -1.07 -10.31 -13.09
C THR A 58 -0.50 -9.89 -11.74
N VAL A 59 0.72 -9.36 -11.77
CA VAL A 59 1.41 -8.81 -10.60
C VAL A 59 0.82 -7.44 -10.32
N HIS A 60 0.16 -7.29 -9.17
CA HIS A 60 -0.32 -6.00 -8.70
C HIS A 60 0.58 -5.46 -7.59
N TRP A 61 0.91 -4.18 -7.74
CA TRP A 61 1.63 -3.40 -6.74
C TRP A 61 0.63 -2.67 -5.87
N TYR A 62 0.90 -2.66 -4.58
CA TYR A 62 0.08 -2.04 -3.57
C TYR A 62 0.92 -1.05 -2.77
N LEU A 63 0.28 0.05 -2.35
CA LEU A 63 0.91 1.04 -1.50
C LEU A 63 0.66 0.69 -0.03
N TRP A 64 1.74 0.60 0.74
CA TRP A 64 1.71 0.32 2.16
C TRP A 64 2.31 1.48 2.92
N ASN A 65 1.61 1.94 3.95
CA ASN A 65 2.12 2.95 4.88
C ASN A 65 2.56 2.27 6.17
N SER A 66 3.71 2.70 6.69
CA SER A 66 4.35 2.16 7.88
C SER A 66 4.65 3.29 8.88
N ASP A 67 4.55 2.98 10.17
CA ASP A 67 4.95 3.88 11.25
C ASP A 67 6.45 3.80 11.55
N VAL A 68 7.11 2.78 11.01
CA VAL A 68 8.54 2.56 11.12
C VAL A 68 9.29 2.85 9.80
N PRO A 69 10.50 3.42 9.87
CA PRO A 69 11.34 3.55 8.69
C PRO A 69 11.84 2.15 8.27
N ASN A 70 11.47 1.74 7.06
CA ASN A 70 11.92 0.50 6.41
C ASN A 70 13.24 0.70 5.65
#